data_AF-A0A397WMK3-F1
#
_entry.id   AF-A0A397WMK3-F1
#
_cell.length_a   1.000
_cell.length_b   1.000
_cell.length_c   1.000
_cell.angle_alpha   90.00
_cell.angle_beta   90.00
_cell.angle_gamma   90.00
#
_symmetry.space_group_name_H-M   'P 1'
#
loop_
_entity.id
_entity.type
_entity.pdbx_description
1 polymer ?
#
loop_
_entity_poly.entity_id
_entity_poly.type
_entity_poly.pdbx_seq_one_letter_code
_entity_poly.pdbx_strand_id
1 'polypeptide(L)'
;MRNSRDLVKNFEAFCKYVGGNFNQDIFPRCSKLSFSIVLEFVESEEYFEKLSIKIESTSGDYEVLKLENVKILDIERFSEEGARGSFEYYTLRISTDKGTIFLRRSIREDKLIISYKGEGISYESSIVF
;
A
#
# COMPACT_ATOMS: atom_id res chain seq x y z
N MET A 1 16.65 4.77 11.98
CA MET A 1 15.22 4.40 11.91
C MET A 1 14.43 5.40 11.06
N ARG A 2 14.73 5.49 9.75
CA ARG A 2 14.03 6.41 8.82
C ARG A 2 12.88 5.71 8.08
N ASN A 3 13.05 4.41 7.82
CA ASN A 3 12.23 3.65 6.87
C ASN A 3 10.79 3.40 7.35
N SER A 4 10.56 3.04 8.62
CA SER A 4 9.20 2.87 9.16
C SER A 4 8.42 4.19 9.18
N ARG A 5 9.06 5.28 9.60
CA ARG A 5 8.45 6.61 9.60
C ARG A 5 8.10 7.08 8.20
N ASP A 6 9.00 6.87 7.23
CA ASP A 6 8.75 7.23 5.84
C ASP A 6 7.64 6.35 5.24
N LEU A 7 7.60 5.06 5.57
CA LEU A 7 6.54 4.15 5.13
C LEU A 7 5.17 4.63 5.59
N VAL A 8 5.02 4.93 6.89
CA VAL A 8 3.76 5.39 7.47
C VAL A 8 3.32 6.73 6.85
N LYS A 9 4.23 7.69 6.69
CA LYS A 9 3.91 8.99 6.06
C LYS A 9 3.44 8.85 4.61
N ASN A 10 4.11 8.00 3.84
CA ASN A 10 3.73 7.76 2.45
C ASN A 10 2.39 7.00 2.37
N PHE A 11 2.13 6.08 3.30
CA PHE A 11 0.85 5.39 3.41
C PHE A 11 -0.31 6.31 3.85
N GLU A 12 -0.07 7.26 4.76
CA GLU A 12 -1.05 8.31 5.10
C GLU A 12 -1.41 9.16 3.87
N ALA A 13 -0.40 9.57 3.10
CA ALA A 13 -0.61 10.34 1.87
C ALA A 13 -1.39 9.54 0.82
N PHE A 14 -1.08 8.25 0.67
CA PHE A 14 -1.86 7.33 -0.14
C PHE A 14 -3.32 7.29 0.32
N CYS A 15 -3.55 7.19 1.63
CA CYS A 15 -4.90 7.11 2.18
C CYS A 15 -5.75 8.35 1.88
N LYS A 16 -5.15 9.54 2.03
CA LYS A 16 -5.81 10.80 1.66
C LYS A 16 -6.15 10.83 0.18
N TYR A 17 -5.26 10.35 -0.69
CA TYR A 17 -5.51 10.31 -2.13
C TYR A 17 -6.68 9.42 -2.52
N VAL A 18 -6.84 8.26 -1.87
CA VAL A 18 -7.97 7.36 -2.16
C VAL A 18 -9.30 7.82 -1.55
N GLY A 19 -9.31 8.99 -0.88
CA GLY A 19 -10.46 9.55 -0.17
C GLY A 19 -10.82 8.74 1.07
N GLY A 20 -9.82 8.10 1.69
CA GLY A 20 -9.99 7.32 2.91
C GLY A 20 -9.66 8.11 4.17
N ASN A 21 -10.09 7.56 5.31
CA ASN A 21 -9.74 8.02 6.64
C ASN A 21 -8.55 7.23 7.17
N PHE A 22 -7.47 7.94 7.50
CA PHE A 22 -6.27 7.36 8.08
C PHE A 22 -6.37 7.30 9.61
N ASN A 23 -5.94 6.18 10.18
CA ASN A 23 -5.81 5.98 11.63
C ASN A 23 -4.51 5.19 11.92
N GLN A 24 -3.84 5.44 13.04
CA GLN A 24 -2.64 4.73 13.48
C GLN A 24 -2.73 4.21 14.94
N ASP A 25 -3.91 3.83 15.43
CA ASP A 25 -4.11 3.36 16.81
C ASP A 25 -3.28 2.11 17.17
N ILE A 26 -3.27 1.10 16.30
CA ILE A 26 -2.53 -0.16 16.51
C ILE A 26 -1.56 -0.39 15.35
N PHE A 27 -2.11 -0.43 14.14
CA PHE A 27 -1.36 -0.42 12.89
C PHE A 27 -1.89 0.69 12.00
N PRO A 28 -1.06 1.33 11.17
CA PRO A 28 -1.53 2.26 10.16
C PRO A 28 -2.64 1.62 9.32
N ARG A 29 -3.79 2.28 9.30
CA ARG A 29 -5.00 1.83 8.64
C ARG A 29 -5.54 2.95 7.77
N CYS A 30 -5.88 2.59 6.53
CA CYS A 30 -6.70 3.40 5.67
C CYS A 30 -8.10 2.78 5.56
N SER A 31 -9.15 3.57 5.74
CA SER A 31 -10.52 3.08 5.71
C SER A 31 -11.41 3.93 4.81
N LYS A 32 -12.30 3.29 4.05
CA LYS A 32 -13.36 3.90 3.25
C LYS A 32 -14.62 3.04 3.40
N LEU A 33 -15.78 3.59 3.04
CA LEU A 33 -17.05 2.85 3.11
C LEU A 33 -17.04 1.50 2.38
N SER A 34 -16.18 1.31 1.38
CA SER A 34 -16.08 0.08 0.59
C SER A 34 -14.91 -0.84 0.98
N PHE A 35 -13.94 -0.37 1.77
CA PHE A 35 -12.76 -1.18 2.12
C PHE A 35 -11.98 -0.66 3.33
N SER A 36 -11.12 -1.52 3.90
CA SER A 36 -10.04 -1.13 4.79
C SER A 36 -8.70 -1.73 4.34
N ILE A 37 -7.64 -0.93 4.32
CA ILE A 37 -6.25 -1.39 4.12
C ILE A 37 -5.53 -1.25 5.46
N VAL A 38 -4.93 -2.34 5.94
CA VAL A 38 -4.08 -2.36 7.14
C VAL A 38 -2.65 -2.64 6.73
N LEU A 39 -1.74 -1.74 7.11
CA LEU A 39 -0.31 -1.91 6.94
C LEU A 39 0.27 -2.40 8.27
N GLU A 40 0.51 -3.70 8.37
CA GLU A 40 1.11 -4.33 9.56
C GLU A 40 2.60 -4.49 9.36
N PHE A 41 3.40 -4.06 10.33
CA PHE A 41 4.82 -4.30 10.32
C PHE A 41 5.40 -4.51 11.71
N VAL A 42 6.49 -5.29 11.75
CA VAL A 42 7.32 -5.48 12.94
C VAL A 42 8.74 -5.10 12.54
N GLU A 43 9.27 -4.05 13.16
CA GLU A 43 10.61 -3.52 12.89
C GLU A 43 11.62 -4.15 13.87
N SER A 44 12.79 -4.51 13.34
CA SER A 44 14.02 -4.88 14.07
C SER A 44 15.12 -3.86 13.70
N GLU A 45 16.33 -3.98 14.24
CA GLU A 45 17.37 -2.95 14.11
C GLU A 45 17.66 -2.54 12.65
N GLU A 46 17.80 -3.52 11.75
CA GLU A 46 18.15 -3.29 10.34
C GLU A 46 17.08 -3.75 9.33
N TYR A 47 16.07 -4.52 9.77
CA TYR A 47 15.11 -5.21 8.92
C TYR A 47 13.70 -5.12 9.48
N PHE A 48 12.73 -5.42 8.62
CA PHE A 48 11.36 -5.71 9.01
C PHE A 48 11.20 -7.22 9.14
N GLU A 49 10.97 -7.71 10.36
CA GLU A 49 10.66 -9.12 10.61
C GLU A 49 9.39 -9.53 9.86
N LYS A 50 8.42 -8.60 9.81
CA LYS A 50 7.17 -8.74 9.07
C LYS A 50 6.81 -7.42 8.38
N LEU A 51 6.37 -7.52 7.13
CA LEU A 51 5.66 -6.48 6.40
C LEU A 51 4.43 -7.13 5.74
N SER A 52 3.24 -6.66 6.09
CA SER A 52 1.99 -7.22 5.59
C SER A 52 1.02 -6.11 5.20
N ILE A 53 0.37 -6.28 4.06
CA ILE A 53 -0.71 -5.41 3.61
C ILE A 53 -1.95 -6.25 3.49
N LYS A 54 -2.93 -5.95 4.33
CA LYS A 54 -4.24 -6.58 4.32
C LYS A 54 -5.25 -5.63 3.72
N ILE A 55 -6.06 -6.10 2.78
CA ILE A 55 -7.26 -5.38 2.34
C ILE A 55 -8.49 -6.18 2.74
N GLU A 56 -9.46 -5.50 3.31
CA GLU A 56 -10.77 -6.04 3.67
C GLU A 56 -11.83 -5.26 2.90
N SER A 57 -12.68 -5.95 2.17
CA SER A 57 -13.92 -5.39 1.61
C SER A 57 -15.01 -5.34 2.68
N THR A 58 -16.05 -4.55 2.46
CA THR A 58 -17.22 -4.53 3.38
C THR A 58 -18.13 -5.75 3.26
N SER A 59 -17.99 -6.58 2.22
CA SER A 59 -18.64 -7.90 2.12
C SER A 59 -17.96 -8.96 2.99
N GLY A 60 -16.81 -8.66 3.58
CA GLY A 60 -16.04 -9.58 4.42
C GLY A 60 -14.95 -10.36 3.67
N ASP A 61 -14.86 -10.21 2.34
CA ASP A 61 -13.74 -10.75 1.57
C ASP A 61 -12.46 -10.00 1.92
N TYR A 62 -11.36 -10.72 2.10
CA TYR A 62 -10.08 -10.10 2.41
C TYR A 62 -8.93 -10.75 1.66
N GLU A 63 -7.91 -9.94 1.40
CA GLU A 63 -6.65 -10.39 0.82
C GLU A 63 -5.48 -9.91 1.67
N VAL A 64 -4.42 -10.72 1.72
CA VAL A 64 -3.22 -10.41 2.48
C VAL A 64 -1.98 -10.68 1.63
N LEU A 65 -1.19 -9.65 1.41
CA LEU A 65 0.19 -9.78 0.93
C LEU A 65 1.12 -9.72 2.15
N LYS A 66 1.91 -10.76 2.39
CA LYS A 66 2.84 -10.83 3.52
C LYS A 66 4.25 -11.14 3.04
N LEU A 67 5.21 -10.36 3.51
CA LEU A 67 6.64 -10.58 3.38
C LEU A 67 7.28 -10.68 4.77
N GLU A 68 8.27 -11.54 4.92
CA GLU A 68 9.01 -11.74 6.17
C GLU A 68 10.50 -11.49 5.97
N ASN A 69 11.19 -11.02 7.01
CA ASN A 69 12.64 -10.75 6.99
C ASN A 69 13.04 -9.94 5.75
N VAL A 70 12.50 -8.74 5.61
CA VAL A 70 12.73 -7.85 4.46
C VAL A 70 13.45 -6.58 4.85
N LYS A 71 14.34 -6.13 3.98
CA LYS A 71 14.96 -4.81 4.07
C LYS A 71 14.21 -3.84 3.17
N ILE A 72 13.71 -2.74 3.74
CA ILE A 72 13.18 -1.63 2.93
C ILE A 72 14.36 -0.90 2.29
N LEU A 73 14.41 -0.91 0.96
CA LEU A 73 15.41 -0.22 0.16
C LEU A 73 14.96 1.21 -0.14
N ASP A 74 13.68 1.38 -0.50
CA ASP A 74 13.13 2.65 -0.96
C ASP A 74 11.60 2.69 -0.87
N ILE A 75 11.04 3.90 -0.68
CA ILE A 75 9.61 4.14 -0.62
C ILE A 75 9.30 5.40 -1.45
N GLU A 76 8.59 5.21 -2.55
CA GLU A 76 8.30 6.27 -3.52
C GLU A 76 6.80 6.44 -3.76
N ARG A 77 6.43 7.69 -4.05
CA ARG A 77 5.09 8.06 -4.48
C ARG A 77 5.15 8.52 -5.92
N PHE A 78 4.34 7.90 -6.76
CA PHE A 78 4.13 8.33 -8.14
C PHE A 78 2.73 8.92 -8.27
N SER A 79 2.66 10.14 -8.78
CA SER A 79 1.42 10.82 -9.12
C SER A 79 1.55 11.43 -10.50
N GLU A 80 0.58 11.17 -11.37
CA GLU A 80 0.51 11.76 -12.71
C GLU A 80 -0.75 12.63 -12.83
N GLU A 81 -0.57 13.84 -13.36
CA GLU A 81 -1.65 14.75 -13.70
C GLU A 81 -1.90 14.71 -15.20
N GLY A 82 -3.09 14.25 -15.61
CA GLY A 82 -3.46 14.16 -17.02
C GLY A 82 -4.07 15.45 -17.56
N ALA A 83 -4.17 15.53 -18.89
CA ALA A 83 -4.70 16.69 -19.62
C ALA A 83 -6.19 17.04 -19.31
N ARG A 84 -6.90 16.18 -18.55
CA ARG A 84 -8.29 16.40 -18.12
C ARG A 84 -8.43 16.67 -16.61
N GLY A 85 -7.35 16.89 -15.89
CA GLY A 85 -7.33 17.16 -14.44
C GLY A 85 -6.37 16.24 -13.67
N SER A 86 -6.02 16.66 -12.46
CA SER A 86 -4.91 16.22 -11.60
C SER A 86 -4.94 14.78 -11.03
N PHE A 87 -5.47 13.81 -11.78
CA PHE A 87 -5.91 12.53 -11.19
C PHE A 87 -5.80 11.30 -12.12
N GLU A 88 -4.64 11.01 -12.74
CA GLU A 88 -4.55 9.79 -13.58
C GLU A 88 -4.24 8.51 -12.80
N TYR A 89 -3.33 8.54 -11.83
CA TYR A 89 -3.16 7.47 -10.84
C TYR A 89 -2.25 7.94 -9.70
N TYR A 90 -2.38 7.29 -8.53
CA TYR A 90 -1.43 7.41 -7.43
C TYR A 90 -0.93 6.03 -7.06
N THR A 91 0.39 5.87 -7.03
CA THR A 91 1.05 4.63 -6.64
C THR A 91 1.98 4.87 -5.47
N LEU A 92 1.77 4.13 -4.38
CA LEU A 92 2.79 3.93 -3.34
C LEU A 92 3.62 2.70 -3.72
N ARG A 93 4.91 2.91 -3.95
CA ARG A 93 5.90 1.87 -4.23
C ARG A 93 6.72 1.61 -2.97
N ILE A 94 6.82 0.35 -2.56
CA ILE A 94 7.68 -0.10 -1.46
C ILE A 94 8.67 -1.09 -2.05
N SER A 95 9.91 -0.67 -2.21
CA SER A 95 11.00 -1.50 -2.72
C SER A 95 11.70 -2.21 -1.57
N THR A 96 11.80 -3.52 -1.67
CA THR A 96 12.49 -4.38 -0.71
C THR A 96 13.61 -5.17 -1.38
N ASP A 97 14.48 -5.79 -0.59
CA ASP A 97 15.48 -6.76 -1.06
C ASP A 97 14.87 -8.01 -1.73
N LYS A 98 13.60 -8.33 -1.44
CA LYS A 98 12.89 -9.47 -2.05
C LYS A 98 12.00 -9.10 -3.23
N GLY A 99 11.78 -7.83 -3.50
CA GLY A 99 10.88 -7.38 -4.56
C GLY A 99 10.16 -6.09 -4.23
N THR A 100 9.21 -5.71 -5.08
CA THR A 100 8.53 -4.42 -4.99
C THR A 100 7.04 -4.61 -4.84
N ILE A 101 6.48 -3.95 -3.83
CA ILE A 101 5.04 -3.84 -3.58
C ILE A 101 4.53 -2.54 -4.18
N PHE A 102 3.39 -2.58 -4.86
CA PHE A 102 2.69 -1.42 -5.40
C PHE A 102 1.27 -1.36 -4.84
N LEU A 103 0.90 -0.24 -4.23
CA LEU A 103 -0.49 0.12 -3.96
C LEU A 103 -0.89 1.22 -4.94
N ARG A 104 -1.80 0.92 -5.86
CA ARG A 104 -2.20 1.82 -6.95
C ARG A 104 -3.69 2.12 -6.88
N ARG A 105 -4.04 3.41 -6.94
CA ARG A 105 -5.42 3.89 -7.12
C ARG A 105 -5.61 4.35 -8.56
N SER A 106 -6.58 3.76 -9.27
CA SER A 106 -7.00 4.18 -10.62
C SER A 106 -8.36 4.85 -10.57
N ILE A 107 -8.39 6.19 -10.58
CA ILE A 107 -9.64 6.98 -10.41
C ILE A 107 -10.63 6.71 -11.54
N ARG A 108 -10.14 6.57 -12.79
CA ARG A 108 -10.97 6.30 -13.96
C ARG A 108 -11.72 4.96 -13.87
N GLU A 109 -11.07 3.93 -13.36
CA GLU A 109 -11.63 2.59 -13.26
C GLU A 109 -12.28 2.32 -11.90
N ASP A 110 -12.37 3.36 -11.07
CA ASP A 110 -12.79 3.33 -9.67
C ASP A 110 -12.30 2.10 -8.89
N LYS A 111 -11.01 1.76 -9.05
CA LYS A 111 -10.40 0.60 -8.40
C LYS A 111 -9.15 0.92 -7.60
N LEU A 112 -8.90 0.05 -6.63
CA LEU A 112 -7.64 -0.11 -5.90
C LEU A 112 -6.95 -1.38 -6.39
N ILE A 113 -5.64 -1.32 -6.59
CA ILE A 113 -4.85 -2.46 -7.08
C ILE A 113 -3.67 -2.63 -6.15
N ILE A 114 -3.44 -3.87 -5.73
CA ILE A 114 -2.21 -4.27 -5.04
C ILE A 114 -1.47 -5.22 -5.96
N SER A 115 -0.18 -4.95 -6.17
CA SER A 115 0.68 -5.90 -6.86
C SER A 115 2.02 -6.06 -6.18
N TYR A 116 2.60 -7.23 -6.35
CA TYR A 116 3.95 -7.57 -5.92
C TYR A 116 4.70 -8.18 -7.11
N LYS A 117 5.96 -7.76 -7.28
CA LYS A 117 6.88 -8.32 -8.27
C LYS A 117 8.19 -8.65 -7.58
N GLY A 118 8.56 -9.93 -7.52
CA GLY A 118 9.81 -10.37 -6.88
C GLY A 118 9.97 -11.89 -6.89
N GLU A 119 11.22 -12.36 -6.72
CA GLU A 119 11.56 -13.80 -6.61
C GLU A 119 10.96 -14.71 -7.70
N GLY A 120 10.79 -14.20 -8.92
CA GLY A 120 10.17 -14.95 -10.03
C GLY A 120 8.64 -15.11 -9.92
N ILE A 121 8.01 -14.43 -8.96
CA ILE A 121 6.59 -14.42 -8.69
C ILE A 121 6.02 -13.03 -9.01
N SER A 122 4.84 -13.01 -9.63
CA SER A 122 4.03 -11.80 -9.78
C SER A 122 2.66 -12.06 -9.17
N TYR A 123 2.25 -11.18 -8.27
CA TYR A 123 0.92 -11.15 -7.68
C TYR A 123 0.23 -9.85 -8.06
N GLU A 124 -1.03 -9.91 -8.46
CA GLU A 124 -1.86 -8.73 -8.63
C GLU A 124 -3.28 -9.06 -8.17
N SER A 125 -3.87 -8.14 -7.42
CA SER A 125 -5.29 -8.16 -7.14
C SER A 125 -5.87 -6.74 -7.16
N SER A 126 -7.18 -6.65 -7.29
CA SER A 126 -7.89 -5.39 -7.34
C SER A 126 -9.26 -5.45 -6.68
N ILE A 127 -9.65 -4.33 -6.07
CA ILE A 127 -11.01 -4.07 -5.59
C ILE A 127 -11.60 -2.94 -6.42
N VAL A 128 -12.76 -3.19 -7.03
CA VAL A 128 -13.57 -2.19 -7.74
C VAL A 128 -14.61 -1.63 -6.76
N PHE A 129 -14.84 -0.32 -6.80
CA PHE A 129 -15.76 0.39 -5.91
C PHE A 129 -17.13 0.64 -6.53
#